data_AF-A0A9D4BHE3-F1
#
_entry.id   AF-A0A9D4BHE3-F1
#
_cell.length_a   1.000
_cell.length_b   1.000
_cell.length_c   1.000
_cell.angle_alpha   90.00
_cell.angle_beta   90.00
_cell.angle_gamma   90.00
#
_symmetry.space_group_name_H-M   'P 1'
#
loop_
_entity.id
_entity.type
_entity.pdbx_description
1 polymer ?
#
loop_
_entity_poly.entity_id
_entity_poly.type
_entity_poly.pdbx_seq_one_letter_code
_entity_poly.pdbx_strand_id
1 'polypeptide(L)'
;MLLFHTGCPALQNILHGYVNSSGLNNGDTASYTCELGYTLSSSSTRFCTSNRTWNSSEPSCDLITCASPLAPVNGALHLNGSSFGGRAIYSCNVGHFLSSSNTATCNASGQWDTPAPICILHNCGNLSKPQNGLVNFAATTYGAIAYYVCDVGYNLNGSKSSTCNGTGDWDREPPTCTPIDCGPMLNPSNGHVSYFSTTYGSIANYSCNLGYFMYGSNSTTCMAEGHWLTTNPDCAQL
;
A
#
# COMPACT_ATOMS: atom_id res chain seq x y z
N MET A 1 43.25 -52.26 42.35
CA MET A 1 43.19 -51.13 43.31
C MET A 1 41.85 -50.45 43.11
N LEU A 2 40.86 -50.76 43.95
CA LEU A 2 39.51 -50.20 43.84
C LEU A 2 39.54 -48.79 44.43
N LEU A 3 39.42 -47.76 43.59
CA LEU A 3 39.21 -46.39 44.05
C LEU A 3 37.81 -46.30 44.65
N PHE A 4 37.70 -46.39 45.97
CA PHE A 4 36.47 -46.08 46.68
C PHE A 4 36.12 -44.62 46.41
N HIS A 5 35.12 -44.38 45.56
CA HIS A 5 34.56 -43.05 45.39
C HIS A 5 33.86 -42.67 46.70
N THR A 6 34.42 -41.70 47.41
CA THR A 6 33.90 -41.18 48.68
C THR A 6 32.79 -40.15 48.47
N GLY A 7 32.55 -39.73 47.22
CA GLY A 7 31.57 -38.73 46.82
C GLY A 7 30.71 -39.17 45.63
N CYS A 8 29.87 -38.26 45.15
CA CYS A 8 29.05 -38.45 43.96
C CYS A 8 29.90 -38.67 42.69
N PRO A 9 29.36 -39.36 41.66
CA PRO A 9 30.07 -39.53 40.39
C PRO A 9 30.29 -38.18 39.69
N ALA A 10 31.41 -38.06 38.98
CA ALA A 10 31.72 -36.88 38.17
C ALA A 10 30.72 -36.76 37.01
N LEU A 11 30.07 -35.61 36.91
CA LEU A 11 29.14 -35.29 35.83
C LEU A 11 29.90 -34.94 34.55
N GLN A 12 29.29 -35.23 33.40
CA GLN A 12 29.82 -34.89 32.08
C GLN A 12 29.04 -33.74 31.45
N ASN A 13 29.67 -33.09 30.47
CA ASN A 13 28.96 -32.14 29.61
C ASN A 13 27.90 -32.87 28.80
N ILE A 14 26.78 -32.19 28.57
CA ILE A 14 25.65 -32.68 27.77
C ILE A 14 25.72 -32.08 26.37
N LEU A 15 24.98 -32.65 25.41
CA LEU A 15 24.90 -32.08 24.07
C LEU A 15 24.32 -30.65 24.15
N HIS A 16 24.99 -29.67 23.52
CA HIS A 16 24.64 -28.25 23.59
C HIS A 16 24.65 -27.64 25.00
N GLY A 17 25.42 -28.20 25.93
CA GLY A 17 25.54 -27.65 27.28
C GLY A 17 26.78 -28.09 28.04
N TYR A 18 27.04 -27.43 29.16
CA TYR A 18 28.17 -27.73 30.04
C TYR A 18 27.74 -27.75 31.50
N VAL A 19 28.52 -28.42 32.34
CA VAL A 19 28.28 -28.52 33.78
C VAL A 19 29.42 -27.91 34.57
N ASN A 20 29.08 -27.09 35.56
CA ASN A 20 30.01 -26.58 36.56
C ASN A 20 29.68 -27.21 37.91
N SER A 21 30.65 -27.91 38.52
CA SER A 21 30.50 -28.51 39.85
C SER A 21 31.38 -27.84 40.89
N SER A 22 30.85 -27.61 42.10
CA SER A 22 31.64 -27.14 43.25
C SER A 22 32.52 -28.23 43.85
N GLY A 23 32.22 -29.50 43.57
CA GLY A 23 32.93 -30.68 44.10
C GLY A 23 32.11 -31.95 43.93
N LEU A 24 32.47 -33.00 44.66
CA LEU A 24 31.79 -34.31 44.64
C LEU A 24 31.34 -34.77 46.03
N ASN A 25 31.57 -33.99 47.09
CA ASN A 25 31.24 -34.35 48.46
C ASN A 25 29.75 -34.12 48.76
N ASN A 26 29.25 -34.73 49.83
CA ASN A 26 27.89 -34.50 50.27
C ASN A 26 27.64 -32.99 50.52
N GLY A 27 26.56 -32.46 49.92
CA GLY A 27 26.21 -31.04 49.96
C GLY A 27 26.77 -30.22 48.80
N ASP A 28 27.73 -30.74 48.03
CA ASP A 28 28.24 -30.05 46.84
C ASP A 28 27.15 -29.94 45.76
N THR A 29 27.24 -28.86 44.99
CA THR A 29 26.26 -28.50 43.96
C THR A 29 26.90 -28.47 42.58
N ALA A 30 26.17 -28.99 41.59
CA ALA A 30 26.50 -28.82 40.19
C ALA A 30 25.39 -28.05 39.48
N SER A 31 25.76 -27.20 38.53
CA SER A 31 24.82 -26.44 37.70
C SER A 31 25.10 -26.70 36.23
N TYR A 32 24.06 -27.12 35.51
CA TYR A 32 24.07 -27.21 34.05
C TYR A 32 23.68 -25.88 33.42
N THR A 33 24.32 -25.55 32.31
CA THR A 33 24.02 -24.38 31.48
C THR A 33 24.01 -24.80 30.01
N CYS A 34 23.00 -24.38 29.26
CA CYS A 34 22.91 -24.64 27.82
C CYS A 34 23.59 -23.54 26.99
N GLU A 35 24.01 -23.90 25.77
CA GLU A 35 24.44 -22.97 24.73
C GLU A 35 23.30 -22.03 24.30
N LEU A 36 23.65 -20.90 23.66
CA LEU A 36 22.66 -19.94 23.17
C LEU A 36 21.68 -20.61 22.20
N GLY A 37 20.38 -20.38 22.41
CA GLY A 37 19.31 -20.98 21.59
C GLY A 37 18.78 -22.31 22.13
N TYR A 38 19.28 -22.79 23.26
CA TYR A 38 18.79 -23.99 23.94
C TYR A 38 18.30 -23.67 25.36
N THR A 39 17.34 -24.47 25.84
CA THR A 39 16.79 -24.38 27.19
C THR A 39 16.88 -25.72 27.90
N LEU A 40 17.00 -25.72 29.22
CA LEU A 40 17.08 -26.94 30.01
C LEU A 40 15.69 -27.60 30.12
N SER A 41 15.63 -28.92 29.90
CA SER A 41 14.39 -29.69 30.04
C SER A 41 13.95 -29.92 31.49
N SER A 42 14.84 -29.72 32.45
CA SER A 42 14.55 -29.81 33.89
C SER A 42 15.41 -28.83 34.71
N SER A 43 15.37 -28.93 36.04
CA SER A 43 16.15 -28.07 36.93
C SER A 43 17.62 -27.94 36.48
N SER A 44 18.23 -26.77 36.62
CA SER A 44 19.66 -26.56 36.32
C SER A 44 20.58 -27.10 37.39
N THR A 45 20.12 -27.16 38.65
CA THR A 45 20.97 -27.48 39.81
C THR A 45 20.81 -28.94 40.24
N ARG A 46 21.93 -29.55 40.62
CA ARG A 46 22.01 -30.86 41.25
C ARG A 46 22.73 -30.71 42.58
N PHE A 47 22.32 -31.48 43.59
CA PHE A 47 23.02 -31.54 44.87
C PHE A 47 23.41 -32.97 45.21
N CYS A 48 24.63 -33.14 45.71
CA CYS A 48 25.16 -34.44 46.08
C CYS A 48 24.61 -34.89 47.43
N THR A 49 23.86 -35.99 47.44
CA THR A 49 23.19 -36.49 48.65
C THR A 49 24.13 -37.34 49.52
N SER A 50 23.71 -37.62 50.76
CA SER A 50 24.48 -38.45 51.69
C SER A 50 24.62 -39.90 51.20
N ASN A 51 23.72 -40.30 50.29
CA ASN A 51 23.74 -41.58 49.59
C ASN A 51 24.77 -41.64 48.45
N ARG A 52 25.60 -40.58 48.27
CA ARG A 52 26.62 -40.47 47.23
C ARG A 52 26.05 -40.52 45.81
N THR A 53 24.82 -40.04 45.66
CA THR A 53 24.13 -39.88 44.37
C THR A 53 23.64 -38.45 44.22
N TRP A 54 23.58 -37.99 42.98
CA TRP A 54 22.89 -36.75 42.64
C TRP A 54 21.38 -36.91 42.86
N ASN A 55 20.72 -35.84 43.27
CA ASN A 55 19.29 -35.81 43.58
C ASN A 55 18.37 -35.97 42.36
N SER A 56 18.88 -35.74 41.15
CA SER A 56 18.14 -35.94 39.90
C SER A 56 19.09 -36.27 38.75
N SER A 57 18.53 -36.84 37.68
CA SER A 57 19.28 -37.20 36.46
C SER A 57 19.74 -35.98 35.67
N GLU A 58 20.67 -36.19 34.75
CA GLU A 58 21.19 -35.16 33.85
C GLU A 58 20.03 -34.58 33.00
N PRO A 59 19.94 -33.24 32.84
CA PRO A 59 18.96 -32.62 31.96
C PRO A 59 19.38 -32.73 30.48
N SER A 60 18.46 -32.45 29.57
CA SER A 60 18.76 -32.18 28.15
C SER A 60 18.71 -30.68 27.87
N CYS A 61 19.47 -30.25 26.86
CA CYS A 61 19.36 -28.93 26.26
C CYS A 61 18.50 -29.02 25.01
N ASP A 62 17.26 -28.56 25.11
CA ASP A 62 16.28 -28.63 24.03
C ASP A 62 16.31 -27.32 23.24
N LEU A 63 16.25 -27.41 21.92
CA LEU A 63 16.29 -26.23 21.05
C LEU A 63 15.06 -25.36 21.32
N ILE A 64 15.29 -24.06 21.53
CA ILE A 64 14.22 -23.10 21.82
C ILE A 64 13.32 -22.99 20.59
N THR A 65 12.01 -23.03 20.83
CA THR A 65 10.98 -22.90 19.80
C THR A 65 10.07 -21.72 20.11
N CYS A 66 9.81 -20.92 19.08
CA CYS A 66 8.82 -19.86 19.12
C CYS A 66 7.46 -20.41 18.72
N ALA A 67 6.41 -19.90 19.35
CA ALA A 67 5.04 -20.17 18.93
C ALA A 67 4.84 -19.73 17.46
N SER A 68 4.13 -20.53 16.67
CA SER A 68 3.83 -20.18 15.28
C SER A 68 3.08 -18.84 15.24
N PRO A 69 3.62 -17.82 14.54
CA PRO A 69 2.94 -16.53 14.43
C PRO A 69 1.72 -16.64 13.52
N LEU A 70 0.82 -15.67 13.62
CA LEU A 70 -0.37 -15.59 12.79
C LEU A 70 -0.07 -14.81 11.51
N ALA A 71 -0.73 -15.20 10.42
CA ALA A 71 -0.74 -14.41 9.20
C ALA A 71 -1.52 -13.10 9.44
N PRO A 72 -1.07 -11.97 8.86
CA PRO A 72 -1.80 -10.72 8.94
C PRO A 72 -3.12 -10.80 8.17
N VAL A 73 -4.12 -10.03 8.62
CA VAL A 73 -5.36 -9.84 7.85
C VAL A 73 -5.00 -9.22 6.51
N ASN A 74 -5.61 -9.70 5.42
CA ASN A 74 -5.27 -9.34 4.04
C ASN A 74 -3.80 -9.60 3.67
N GLY A 75 -3.20 -10.65 4.23
CA GLY A 75 -1.88 -11.10 3.85
C GLY A 75 -1.63 -12.57 4.13
N ALA A 76 -0.37 -12.97 4.01
CA ALA A 76 0.07 -14.34 4.17
C ALA A 76 1.36 -14.41 5.01
N LEU A 77 1.60 -15.60 5.57
CA LEU A 77 2.79 -15.93 6.33
C LEU A 77 3.46 -17.16 5.71
N HIS A 78 4.76 -17.06 5.46
CA HIS A 78 5.63 -18.16 5.11
C HIS A 78 6.64 -18.39 6.23
N LEU A 79 6.60 -19.58 6.86
CA LEU A 79 7.52 -19.94 7.93
C LEU A 79 8.69 -20.76 7.38
N ASN A 80 9.90 -20.27 7.61
CA ASN A 80 11.16 -20.96 7.40
C ASN A 80 11.77 -21.32 8.77
N GLY A 81 11.14 -22.31 9.42
CA GLY A 81 11.50 -22.75 10.77
C GLY A 81 10.90 -21.88 11.88
N SER A 82 10.57 -22.50 13.01
CA SER A 82 10.05 -21.86 14.22
C SER A 82 10.97 -21.99 15.43
N SER A 83 12.10 -22.69 15.29
CA SER A 83 13.13 -22.80 16.32
C SER A 83 14.06 -21.59 16.32
N PHE A 84 14.93 -21.45 17.32
CA PHE A 84 15.94 -20.38 17.40
C PHE A 84 16.65 -20.15 16.05
N GLY A 85 16.64 -18.90 15.58
CA GLY A 85 17.16 -18.50 14.26
C GLY A 85 16.22 -18.74 13.07
N GLY A 86 15.09 -19.40 13.28
CA GLY A 86 14.01 -19.56 12.31
C GLY A 86 13.37 -18.23 11.93
N ARG A 87 12.82 -18.15 10.71
CA ARG A 87 12.32 -16.89 10.13
C ARG A 87 10.86 -16.99 9.71
N ALA A 88 10.08 -16.00 10.11
CA ALA A 88 8.73 -15.74 9.60
C ALA A 88 8.80 -14.65 8.54
N ILE A 89 8.28 -14.93 7.35
CA ILE A 89 8.25 -14.01 6.21
C ILE A 89 6.79 -13.68 5.90
N TYR A 90 6.45 -12.39 5.97
CA TYR A 90 5.10 -11.88 5.77
C TYR A 90 4.96 -11.23 4.39
N SER A 91 3.77 -11.35 3.80
CA SER A 91 3.39 -10.65 2.58
C SER A 91 1.96 -10.16 2.67
N CYS A 92 1.61 -9.16 1.86
CA CYS A 92 0.25 -8.64 1.77
C CYS A 92 -0.42 -9.06 0.46
N ASN A 93 -1.74 -9.16 0.49
CA ASN A 93 -2.57 -9.34 -0.69
C ASN A 93 -2.46 -8.11 -1.59
N VAL A 94 -2.82 -8.27 -2.87
CA VAL A 94 -2.85 -7.18 -3.84
C VAL A 94 -3.67 -5.99 -3.29
N GLY A 95 -3.18 -4.77 -3.53
CA GLY A 95 -3.81 -3.56 -3.04
C GLY A 95 -3.47 -3.19 -1.60
N HIS A 96 -2.59 -3.94 -0.94
CA HIS A 96 -2.10 -3.63 0.40
C HIS A 96 -0.56 -3.60 0.45
N PHE A 97 -0.01 -2.84 1.38
CA PHE A 97 1.42 -2.78 1.69
C PHE A 97 1.67 -3.06 3.18
N LEU A 98 2.90 -3.48 3.49
CA LEU A 98 3.30 -3.80 4.86
C LEU A 98 3.56 -2.53 5.68
N SER A 99 3.04 -2.49 6.92
CA SER A 99 3.28 -1.39 7.86
C SER A 99 4.72 -1.30 8.37
N SER A 100 5.47 -2.41 8.31
CA SER A 100 6.81 -2.57 8.89
C SER A 100 7.58 -3.69 8.18
N SER A 101 8.72 -4.12 8.75
CA SER A 101 9.52 -5.24 8.24
C SER A 101 8.68 -6.44 7.85
N ASN A 102 9.02 -7.07 6.74
CA ASN A 102 8.39 -8.29 6.25
C ASN A 102 8.94 -9.56 6.92
N THR A 103 9.92 -9.45 7.82
CA THR A 103 10.60 -10.58 8.43
C THR A 103 10.67 -10.45 9.93
N ALA A 104 10.47 -11.58 10.62
CA ALA A 104 10.74 -11.75 12.05
C ALA A 104 11.62 -12.99 12.28
N THR A 105 12.47 -12.96 13.30
CA THR A 105 13.39 -14.05 13.67
C THR A 105 13.08 -14.58 15.06
N CYS A 106 13.08 -15.89 15.23
CA CYS A 106 12.91 -16.53 16.54
C CYS A 106 14.17 -16.36 17.39
N ASN A 107 14.05 -15.67 18.52
CA ASN A 107 15.16 -15.32 19.38
C ASN A 107 15.38 -16.35 20.51
N ALA A 108 16.42 -16.13 21.33
CA ALA A 108 16.77 -17.01 22.44
C ALA A 108 15.82 -16.93 23.66
N SER A 109 14.80 -16.06 23.64
CA SER A 109 13.73 -16.04 24.66
C SER A 109 12.49 -16.82 24.22
N GLY A 110 12.53 -17.49 23.06
CA GLY A 110 11.39 -18.20 22.50
C GLY A 110 10.31 -17.25 21.95
N GLN A 111 10.71 -16.02 21.59
CA GLN A 111 9.83 -15.01 21.03
C GLN A 111 10.32 -14.56 19.65
N TRP A 112 9.39 -14.09 18.82
CA TRP A 112 9.75 -13.41 17.59
C TRP A 112 10.29 -12.01 17.93
N ASP A 113 11.42 -11.64 17.34
CA ASP A 113 12.08 -10.34 17.55
C ASP A 113 11.23 -9.13 17.18
N THR A 114 10.28 -9.32 16.27
CA THR A 114 9.36 -8.30 15.77
C THR A 114 7.94 -8.87 15.67
N PRO A 115 6.91 -8.04 15.97
CA PRO A 115 5.52 -8.46 15.83
C PRO A 115 5.16 -8.64 14.36
N ALA A 116 4.08 -9.37 14.09
CA ALA A 116 3.52 -9.46 12.74
C ALA A 116 3.13 -8.06 12.22
N PRO A 117 3.50 -7.70 10.98
CA PRO A 117 3.13 -6.42 10.37
C PRO A 117 1.62 -6.37 10.08
N ILE A 118 1.10 -5.16 9.88
CA ILE A 118 -0.28 -4.94 9.43
C ILE A 118 -0.25 -4.70 7.91
N CYS A 119 -1.17 -5.31 7.18
CA CYS A 119 -1.38 -5.01 5.77
C CYS A 119 -2.34 -3.82 5.64
N ILE A 120 -1.80 -2.70 5.17
CA ILE A 120 -2.52 -1.43 5.03
C ILE A 120 -2.98 -1.29 3.57
N LEU A 121 -4.25 -0.99 3.37
CA LEU A 121 -4.83 -0.77 2.04
C LEU A 121 -4.19 0.46 1.38
N HIS A 122 -3.77 0.32 0.12
CA HIS A 122 -3.23 1.44 -0.66
C HIS A 122 -4.27 2.55 -0.82
N ASN A 123 -3.81 3.79 -0.70
CA ASN A 123 -4.59 5.00 -0.92
C ASN A 123 -3.91 5.81 -2.04
N CYS A 124 -4.59 5.96 -3.17
CA CYS A 124 -4.10 6.67 -4.35
C CYS A 124 -4.18 8.20 -4.21
N GLY A 125 -4.68 8.70 -3.09
CA GLY A 125 -4.83 10.12 -2.83
C GLY A 125 -5.96 10.76 -3.62
N ASN A 126 -6.16 12.06 -3.36
CA ASN A 126 -7.18 12.85 -4.05
C ASN A 126 -6.74 13.21 -5.46
N LEU A 127 -7.69 13.16 -6.39
CA LEU A 127 -7.52 13.64 -7.75
C LEU A 127 -7.84 15.13 -7.87
N SER A 128 -7.07 15.82 -8.69
CA SER A 128 -7.37 17.19 -9.10
C SER A 128 -8.40 17.17 -10.23
N LYS A 129 -9.37 18.09 -10.18
CA LYS A 129 -10.32 18.26 -11.28
C LYS A 129 -9.60 18.79 -12.53
N PRO A 130 -10.02 18.40 -13.74
CA PRO A 130 -9.57 19.04 -14.96
C PRO A 130 -10.05 20.49 -15.01
N GLN A 131 -9.35 21.33 -15.77
CA GLN A 131 -9.83 22.68 -16.07
C GLN A 131 -11.14 22.60 -16.87
N ASN A 132 -12.15 23.40 -16.52
CA ASN A 132 -13.50 23.35 -17.12
C ASN A 132 -14.15 21.95 -17.01
N GLY A 133 -13.98 21.31 -15.86
CA GLY A 133 -14.63 20.06 -15.53
C GLY A 133 -14.53 19.73 -14.05
N LEU A 134 -14.98 18.52 -13.74
CA LEU A 134 -15.12 17.95 -12.41
C LEU A 134 -14.59 16.52 -12.39
N VAL A 135 -14.25 16.06 -11.18
CA VAL A 135 -13.93 14.66 -10.90
C VAL A 135 -14.79 14.20 -9.72
N ASN A 136 -15.43 13.05 -9.86
CA ASN A 136 -16.33 12.47 -8.86
C ASN A 136 -15.78 11.11 -8.40
N PHE A 137 -15.56 10.95 -7.10
CA PHE A 137 -15.16 9.68 -6.48
C PHE A 137 -15.70 9.61 -5.04
N ALA A 138 -16.03 8.40 -4.59
CA ALA A 138 -16.52 8.16 -3.22
C ALA A 138 -15.41 7.72 -2.25
N ALA A 139 -14.30 7.22 -2.79
CA ALA A 139 -13.14 6.75 -2.05
C ALA A 139 -11.87 6.92 -2.90
N THR A 140 -10.71 6.81 -2.26
CA THR A 140 -9.39 6.92 -2.89
C THR A 140 -8.53 5.68 -2.67
N THR A 141 -9.09 4.61 -2.12
CA THR A 141 -8.36 3.37 -1.81
C THR A 141 -8.41 2.37 -2.96
N TYR A 142 -7.55 1.34 -2.91
CA TYR A 142 -7.46 0.30 -3.93
C TYR A 142 -8.84 -0.19 -4.42
N GLY A 143 -9.04 -0.20 -5.74
CA GLY A 143 -10.29 -0.58 -6.40
C GLY A 143 -11.32 0.54 -6.52
N ALA A 144 -11.10 1.72 -5.90
CA ALA A 144 -11.96 2.88 -6.10
C ALA A 144 -11.88 3.38 -7.55
N ILE A 145 -13.00 3.91 -8.06
CA ILE A 145 -13.11 4.47 -9.41
C ILE A 145 -13.49 5.94 -9.30
N ALA A 146 -12.76 6.78 -10.02
CA ALA A 146 -13.06 8.19 -10.23
C ALA A 146 -13.61 8.42 -11.63
N TYR A 147 -14.62 9.27 -11.74
CA TYR A 147 -15.26 9.64 -13.02
C TYR A 147 -15.04 11.11 -13.33
N TYR A 148 -14.58 11.40 -14.54
CA TYR A 148 -14.35 12.75 -15.02
C TYR A 148 -15.50 13.21 -15.89
N VAL A 149 -15.90 14.47 -15.72
CA VAL A 149 -16.97 15.12 -16.48
C VAL A 149 -16.49 16.52 -16.84
N CYS A 150 -16.67 16.93 -18.09
CA CYS A 150 -16.41 18.32 -18.48
C CYS A 150 -17.64 19.19 -18.26
N ASP A 151 -17.40 20.47 -18.00
CA ASP A 151 -18.47 21.46 -17.86
C ASP A 151 -19.23 21.62 -19.19
N VAL A 152 -20.44 22.15 -19.13
CA VAL A 152 -21.26 22.41 -20.32
C VAL A 152 -20.49 23.30 -21.31
N GLY A 153 -20.49 22.91 -22.58
CA GLY A 153 -19.75 23.59 -23.63
C GLY A 153 -18.31 23.09 -23.86
N TYR A 154 -17.90 22.02 -23.18
CA TYR A 154 -16.58 21.40 -23.30
C TYR A 154 -16.65 19.91 -23.63
N ASN A 155 -15.74 19.45 -24.48
CA ASN A 155 -15.53 18.04 -24.84
C ASN A 155 -14.43 17.41 -23.99
N LEU A 156 -14.68 16.19 -23.51
CA LEU A 156 -13.71 15.39 -22.76
C LEU A 156 -12.75 14.66 -23.71
N ASN A 157 -11.46 14.99 -23.62
CA ASN A 157 -10.37 14.34 -24.34
C ASN A 157 -9.48 13.54 -23.38
N GLY A 158 -9.60 12.22 -23.44
CA GLY A 158 -8.85 11.28 -22.59
C GLY A 158 -9.76 10.24 -21.95
N SER A 159 -9.32 9.71 -20.82
CA SER A 159 -10.07 8.67 -20.10
C SER A 159 -11.23 9.29 -19.29
N LYS A 160 -12.43 8.74 -19.44
CA LYS A 160 -13.61 9.16 -18.66
C LYS A 160 -13.57 8.70 -17.21
N SER A 161 -12.69 7.74 -16.89
CA SER A 161 -12.52 7.20 -15.55
C SER A 161 -11.08 6.81 -15.27
N SER A 162 -10.73 6.77 -13.99
CA SER A 162 -9.46 6.26 -13.47
C SER A 162 -9.75 5.35 -12.28
N THR A 163 -8.96 4.29 -12.12
CA THR A 163 -9.10 3.29 -11.05
C THR A 163 -7.85 3.31 -10.16
N CYS A 164 -8.05 3.29 -8.85
CA CYS A 164 -6.95 3.20 -7.89
C CYS A 164 -6.35 1.79 -7.93
N ASN A 165 -5.12 1.69 -8.42
CA ASN A 165 -4.45 0.42 -8.69
C ASN A 165 -3.78 -0.15 -7.43
N GLY A 166 -3.16 -1.33 -7.58
CA GLY A 166 -2.50 -2.03 -6.48
C GLY A 166 -1.17 -1.44 -6.01
N THR A 167 -0.62 -0.42 -6.69
CA THR A 167 0.62 0.28 -6.30
C THR A 167 0.35 1.55 -5.49
N GLY A 168 -0.92 1.96 -5.38
CA GLY A 168 -1.29 3.22 -4.76
C GLY A 168 -1.27 4.39 -5.73
N ASP A 169 -1.46 4.14 -7.03
CA ASP A 169 -1.59 5.17 -8.05
C ASP A 169 -2.91 5.05 -8.82
N TRP A 170 -3.40 6.17 -9.33
CA TRP A 170 -4.51 6.19 -10.27
C TRP A 170 -4.03 5.72 -11.65
N ASP A 171 -4.71 4.74 -12.26
CA ASP A 171 -4.24 4.06 -13.48
C ASP A 171 -4.34 4.88 -14.77
N ARG A 172 -5.06 6.00 -14.72
CA ARG A 172 -5.19 6.99 -15.80
C ARG A 172 -4.94 8.40 -15.27
N GLU A 173 -4.18 9.15 -16.06
CA GLU A 173 -4.03 10.60 -15.91
C GLU A 173 -5.36 11.33 -16.12
N PRO A 174 -5.57 12.51 -15.50
CA PRO A 174 -6.74 13.34 -15.74
C PRO A 174 -6.90 13.71 -17.22
N PRO A 175 -8.12 13.67 -17.78
CA PRO A 175 -8.37 14.10 -19.15
C PRO A 175 -8.30 15.62 -19.29
N THR A 176 -8.28 16.11 -20.53
CA THR A 176 -8.42 17.55 -20.82
C THR A 176 -9.84 17.86 -21.28
N CYS A 177 -10.38 19.01 -20.87
CA CYS A 177 -11.67 19.51 -21.34
C CYS A 177 -11.45 20.67 -22.30
N THR A 178 -11.69 20.44 -23.59
CA THR A 178 -11.50 21.46 -24.64
C THR A 178 -12.83 22.07 -25.04
N PRO A 179 -12.92 23.39 -25.27
CA PRO A 179 -14.19 24.00 -25.63
C PRO A 179 -14.72 23.45 -26.95
N ILE A 180 -16.04 23.34 -27.06
CA ILE A 180 -16.72 22.90 -28.29
C ILE A 180 -16.51 23.96 -29.37
N ASP A 181 -16.26 23.52 -30.60
CA ASP A 181 -16.07 24.40 -31.75
C ASP A 181 -17.32 24.40 -32.64
N CYS A 182 -17.93 25.57 -32.85
CA CYS A 182 -19.10 25.75 -33.73
C CYS A 182 -18.72 25.83 -35.21
N GLY A 183 -17.43 25.86 -35.52
CA GLY A 183 -16.90 25.94 -36.87
C GLY A 183 -16.96 27.36 -37.47
N PRO A 184 -16.33 27.54 -38.65
CA PRO A 184 -16.24 28.82 -39.32
C PRO A 184 -17.60 29.27 -39.84
N MET A 185 -17.85 30.59 -39.78
CA MET A 185 -19.03 31.21 -40.36
C MET A 185 -18.75 31.75 -41.75
N LEU A 186 -19.77 31.73 -42.60
CA LEU A 186 -19.74 32.36 -43.93
C LEU A 186 -20.30 33.77 -43.85
N ASN A 187 -19.75 34.68 -44.65
CA ASN A 187 -20.27 36.05 -44.74
C ASN A 187 -21.73 36.05 -45.25
N PRO A 188 -22.62 36.87 -44.65
CA PRO A 188 -23.93 37.11 -45.22
C PRO A 188 -23.80 37.80 -46.59
N SER A 189 -24.78 37.57 -47.47
CA SER A 189 -24.84 38.30 -48.74
C SER A 189 -24.88 39.81 -48.47
N ASN A 190 -24.05 40.59 -49.18
CA ASN A 190 -23.91 42.05 -48.96
C ASN A 190 -23.53 42.46 -47.53
N GLY A 191 -22.84 41.59 -46.79
CA GLY A 191 -22.26 41.92 -45.49
C GLY A 191 -21.03 41.08 -45.18
N HIS A 192 -20.55 41.19 -43.95
CA HIS A 192 -19.43 40.42 -43.43
C HIS A 192 -19.68 39.99 -41.98
N VAL A 193 -19.02 38.91 -41.57
CA VAL A 193 -18.98 38.43 -40.19
C VAL A 193 -17.57 38.52 -39.65
N SER A 194 -17.42 38.93 -38.40
CA SER A 194 -16.13 39.06 -37.71
C SER A 194 -16.16 38.38 -36.34
N TYR A 195 -15.12 37.62 -36.01
CA TYR A 195 -14.99 36.87 -34.75
C TYR A 195 -13.52 36.60 -34.42
N PHE A 196 -13.19 36.43 -33.15
CA PHE A 196 -11.84 36.09 -32.67
C PHE A 196 -11.59 34.57 -32.58
N SER A 197 -12.63 33.80 -32.29
CA SER A 197 -12.63 32.34 -32.17
C SER A 197 -14.02 31.80 -32.53
N THR A 198 -14.09 30.51 -32.83
CA THR A 198 -15.32 29.77 -33.13
C THR A 198 -15.74 28.84 -31.99
N THR A 199 -15.06 28.92 -30.84
CA THR A 199 -15.28 28.05 -29.68
C THR A 199 -16.42 28.52 -28.77
N TYR A 200 -16.96 27.63 -27.95
CA TYR A 200 -18.05 27.87 -27.01
C TYR A 200 -17.93 29.21 -26.27
N GLY A 201 -19.02 29.98 -26.27
CA GLY A 201 -19.10 31.31 -25.65
C GLY A 201 -18.52 32.45 -26.49
N SER A 202 -17.85 32.16 -27.62
CA SER A 202 -17.37 33.21 -28.53
C SER A 202 -18.54 33.91 -29.21
N ILE A 203 -18.40 35.22 -29.43
CA ILE A 203 -19.39 36.07 -30.10
C ILE A 203 -18.87 36.49 -31.46
N ALA A 204 -19.71 36.34 -32.48
CA ALA A 204 -19.50 36.86 -33.81
C ALA A 204 -20.35 38.09 -34.05
N ASN A 205 -19.81 39.10 -34.71
CA ASN A 205 -20.52 40.32 -35.04
C ASN A 205 -20.69 40.45 -36.55
N TYR A 206 -21.91 40.76 -36.97
CA TYR A 206 -22.26 40.99 -38.36
C TYR A 206 -22.28 42.47 -38.70
N SER A 207 -22.05 42.77 -39.97
CA SER A 207 -22.07 44.12 -40.50
C SER A 207 -22.45 44.08 -41.98
N CYS A 208 -23.46 44.87 -42.36
CA CYS A 208 -23.87 45.02 -43.75
C CYS A 208 -22.97 46.03 -44.47
N ASN A 209 -22.80 45.83 -45.78
CA ASN A 209 -22.07 46.76 -46.63
C ASN A 209 -22.82 48.09 -46.76
N LEU A 210 -22.11 49.14 -47.16
CA LEU A 210 -22.71 50.46 -47.38
C LEU A 210 -23.88 50.38 -48.38
N GLY A 211 -25.02 50.98 -48.04
CA GLY A 211 -26.24 50.93 -48.85
C GLY A 211 -27.21 49.80 -48.52
N TYR A 212 -26.89 48.96 -47.52
CA TYR A 212 -27.74 47.85 -47.07
C TYR A 212 -28.13 48.02 -45.59
N PHE A 213 -29.35 47.62 -45.25
CA PHE A 213 -29.89 47.58 -43.89
C PHE A 213 -29.96 46.13 -43.37
N MET A 214 -29.66 45.94 -42.08
CA MET A 214 -29.63 44.62 -41.45
C MET A 214 -30.99 44.20 -40.91
N TYR A 215 -31.44 43.01 -41.29
CA TYR A 215 -32.61 42.33 -40.74
C TYR A 215 -32.17 41.05 -40.03
N GLY A 216 -32.46 40.97 -38.73
CA GLY A 216 -32.04 39.86 -37.86
C GLY A 216 -31.12 40.33 -36.72
N SER A 217 -30.38 39.39 -36.14
CA SER A 217 -29.44 39.68 -35.04
C SER A 217 -28.13 40.26 -35.58
N ASN A 218 -27.62 41.31 -34.92
CA ASN A 218 -26.32 41.90 -35.24
C ASN A 218 -25.12 41.08 -34.75
N SER A 219 -25.39 40.04 -33.95
CA SER A 219 -24.39 39.14 -33.41
C SER A 219 -24.97 37.75 -33.18
N THR A 220 -24.09 36.76 -33.07
CA THR A 220 -24.43 35.38 -32.75
C THR A 220 -23.38 34.79 -31.80
N THR A 221 -23.78 33.83 -30.96
CA THR A 221 -22.90 33.23 -29.95
C THR A 221 -22.73 31.73 -30.24
N CYS A 222 -21.52 31.20 -30.09
CA CYS A 222 -21.28 29.76 -30.20
C CYS A 222 -21.83 29.03 -28.97
N MET A 223 -22.77 28.12 -29.22
CA MET A 223 -23.52 27.40 -28.18
C MET A 223 -22.88 26.06 -27.81
N ALA A 224 -23.33 25.47 -26.71
CA ALA A 224 -22.79 24.22 -26.18
C ALA A 224 -23.12 23.01 -27.06
N GLU A 225 -24.11 23.13 -27.95
CA GLU A 225 -24.53 22.10 -28.89
C GLU A 225 -23.64 22.05 -30.14
N GLY A 226 -22.68 22.96 -30.29
CA GLY A 226 -21.78 23.02 -31.44
C GLY A 226 -22.37 23.73 -32.65
N HIS A 227 -23.30 24.67 -32.43
CA HIS A 227 -23.80 25.56 -33.47
C HIS A 227 -23.90 27.00 -32.97
N TRP A 228 -23.91 27.94 -33.91
CA TRP A 228 -24.17 29.35 -33.62
C TRP A 228 -25.65 29.56 -33.26
N LEU A 229 -25.92 30.43 -32.29
CA LEU A 229 -27.26 30.66 -31.72
C LEU A 229 -28.27 31.14 -32.77
N THR A 230 -27.84 32.04 -33.64
CA THR A 230 -28.63 32.60 -34.73
C THR A 230 -27.93 32.37 -36.07
N THR A 231 -28.71 32.30 -37.14
CA THR A 231 -28.22 32.23 -38.52
C THR A 231 -27.85 33.62 -39.05
N ASN A 232 -27.18 33.66 -40.20
CA ASN A 232 -26.80 34.91 -40.86
C ASN A 232 -27.99 35.88 -41.03
N PRO A 233 -27.81 37.18 -40.74
CA PRO A 233 -28.83 38.20 -40.99
C PRO A 233 -28.97 38.47 -42.49
N ASP A 234 -30.12 39.02 -42.87
CA ASP A 234 -30.37 39.50 -44.23
C ASP A 234 -29.94 40.97 -44.36
N CYS A 235 -29.05 41.25 -45.31
CA CYS A 235 -28.63 42.61 -45.64
C CYS A 235 -29.38 43.03 -46.92
N ALA A 236 -30.50 43.73 -46.76
CA ALA A 236 -31.33 44.17 -47.88
C ALA A 236 -31.03 45.63 -48.25
N GLN A 237 -31.09 45.94 -49.54
CA GLN A 237 -30.74 47.26 -50.07
C GLN A 237 -31.74 48.32 -49.58
N LEU A 238 -31.22 49.52 -49.29
CA LEU A 238 -32.02 50.71 -48.96
C LEU A 238 -32.87 51.21 -50.13
#